data_AF-A0A922M8U8-F1
#
_entry.id   AF-A0A922M8U8-F1
#
_cell.length_a   1.000
_cell.length_b   1.000
_cell.length_c   1.000
_cell.angle_alpha   90.00
_cell.angle_beta   90.00
_cell.angle_gamma   90.00
#
_symmetry.space_group_name_H-M   'P 1'
#
loop_
_entity.id
_entity.type
_entity.pdbx_description
1 polymer ?
#
loop_
_entity_poly.entity_id
_entity_poly.type
_entity_poly.pdbx_seq_one_letter_code
_entity_poly.pdbx_strand_id
1 'polypeptide(L)'
;MGVGLQPLEFTECLADSPQFRENLQRHEKELERTSQQIKRLIKEVKDVVQAAKSEYSLLVLQRDVGFMCLEWWSVGSLRGGFLHY
;
A
#
# COMPACT_ATOMS: atom_id res chain seq x y z
N MET A 1 -23.65 -5.71 -9.47
CA MET A 1 -24.92 -6.01 -8.78
C MET A 1 -24.56 -6.89 -7.60
N GLY A 2 -24.59 -6.34 -6.38
CA GLY A 2 -24.28 -7.13 -5.19
C GLY A 2 -25.32 -8.23 -5.04
N VAL A 3 -24.88 -9.49 -5.01
CA VAL A 3 -25.74 -10.59 -4.59
C VAL A 3 -25.97 -10.37 -3.10
N GLY A 4 -27.06 -9.67 -2.76
CA GLY A 4 -27.45 -9.46 -1.37
C GLY A 4 -27.67 -10.82 -0.73
N LEU A 5 -26.95 -11.10 0.35
CA LEU A 5 -27.19 -12.30 1.14
C LEU A 5 -28.61 -12.22 1.71
N GLN A 6 -29.35 -13.33 1.66
CA GLN A 6 -30.67 -13.38 2.27
C GLN A 6 -30.56 -13.17 3.79
N PRO A 7 -31.49 -12.43 4.40
CA PRO A 7 -31.51 -12.25 5.85
C PRO A 7 -31.67 -13.61 6.55
N LEU A 8 -30.97 -13.79 7.67
CA LEU A 8 -31.08 -14.97 8.53
C LEU A 8 -32.18 -14.71 9.56
N GLU A 9 -33.23 -15.52 9.54
CA GLU A 9 -34.34 -15.41 10.49
C GLU A 9 -34.06 -16.20 11.78
N PHE A 10 -34.37 -15.61 12.92
CA PHE A 10 -34.08 -16.22 14.23
C PHE A 10 -34.93 -17.47 14.49
N THR A 11 -36.15 -17.50 13.95
CA THR A 11 -37.07 -18.65 14.05
C THR A 11 -36.54 -19.87 13.31
N GLU A 12 -35.90 -19.68 12.15
CA GLU A 12 -35.32 -20.77 11.35
C GLU A 12 -34.04 -21.33 11.96
N CYS A 13 -33.32 -20.51 12.73
CA CYS A 13 -32.18 -20.95 13.53
C CYS A 13 -32.60 -21.98 14.59
N LEU A 14 -33.75 -21.77 15.25
CA LEU A 14 -34.28 -22.72 16.24
C LEU A 14 -34.75 -24.04 15.61
N ALA A 15 -35.27 -23.96 14.38
CA ALA A 15 -35.72 -25.13 13.63
C ALA A 15 -34.58 -25.92 12.96
N ASP A 16 -33.38 -25.34 12.91
CA ASP A 16 -32.19 -25.88 12.23
C ASP A 16 -32.48 -26.44 10.83
N SER A 17 -33.20 -25.66 10.03
CA SER A 17 -33.64 -26.13 8.71
C SER A 17 -32.43 -26.31 7.77
N PRO A 18 -32.46 -27.28 6.85
CA PRO A 18 -31.36 -27.49 5.90
C PRO A 18 -31.10 -26.26 5.01
N GLN A 19 -32.15 -25.48 4.72
CA GLN A 19 -32.04 -24.22 3.96
C GLN A 19 -31.34 -23.13 4.77
N PHE A 20 -31.65 -23.02 6.07
CA PHE A 20 -30.96 -22.10 6.97
C PHE A 20 -29.46 -22.40 7.04
N ARG A 21 -29.08 -23.68 7.11
CA ARG A 21 -27.68 -24.11 7.11
C ARG A 21 -26.94 -23.72 5.82
N GLU A 22 -27.58 -23.86 4.67
CA GLU A 22 -26.99 -23.46 3.39
C GLU A 22 -26.82 -21.94 3.30
N ASN A 23 -27.81 -21.18 3.77
CA ASN A 23 -27.72 -19.73 3.84
C ASN A 23 -26.62 -19.28 4.82
N LEU A 24 -26.54 -19.88 6.00
CA LEU A 24 -25.48 -19.61 6.99
C LEU A 24 -24.09 -19.85 6.40
N GLN A 25 -23.88 -20.96 5.68
CA GLN A 25 -22.61 -21.24 5.01
C GLN A 25 -22.26 -20.20 3.93
N ARG A 26 -23.24 -19.67 3.20
CA ARG A 26 -23.01 -18.58 2.24
C ARG A 26 -22.53 -17.31 2.96
N HIS A 27 -23.14 -16.97 4.09
CA HIS A 27 -22.70 -15.85 4.93
C HIS A 27 -21.27 -16.04 5.44
N GLU A 28 -20.93 -17.21 5.98
CA GLU A 28 -19.57 -17.53 6.44
C GLU A 28 -18.54 -17.40 5.32
N LYS A 29 -18.88 -17.89 4.11
CA LYS A 29 -18.00 -17.81 2.94
C LYS A 29 -17.78 -16.39 2.46
N GLU A 30 -18.83 -15.55 2.46
CA GLU A 30 -18.69 -14.13 2.14
C GLU A 30 -17.88 -13.38 3.20
N LEU A 31 -18.01 -13.76 4.47
CA LEU A 31 -17.21 -13.20 5.55
C LEU A 31 -15.72 -13.50 5.36
N GLU A 32 -15.38 -14.75 5.03
CA GLU A 32 -14.01 -15.18 4.75
C GLU A 32 -13.44 -14.47 3.52
N ARG A 33 -14.22 -14.36 2.44
CA ARG A 33 -13.84 -13.61 1.22
C ARG A 33 -13.53 -12.15 1.54
N THR A 34 -14.41 -11.49 2.30
CA THR A 34 -14.26 -10.09 2.70
C THR A 34 -13.02 -9.90 3.56
N SER A 35 -12.79 -10.80 4.53
CA SER A 35 -11.59 -10.80 5.38
C SER A 35 -10.30 -10.89 4.55
N GLN A 36 -10.26 -11.78 3.56
CA GLN A 36 -9.12 -11.90 2.65
C GLN A 36 -8.94 -10.67 1.76
N GLN A 37 -10.03 -10.07 1.27
CA GLN A 37 -9.98 -8.84 0.49
C GLN A 37 -9.41 -7.67 1.31
N ILE A 38 -9.85 -7.52 2.56
CA ILE A 38 -9.31 -6.50 3.48
C ILE A 38 -7.81 -6.69 3.68
N LYS A 39 -7.36 -7.93 3.94
CA LYS A 39 -5.92 -8.22 4.12
C LYS A 39 -5.10 -7.89 2.86
N ARG A 40 -5.63 -8.18 1.67
CA ARG A 40 -4.99 -7.82 0.39
C ARG A 40 -4.89 -6.30 0.21
N LEU A 41 -5.98 -5.57 0.46
CA LEU A 41 -6.00 -4.11 0.39
C LEU A 41 -4.97 -3.48 1.34
N ILE A 42 -4.86 -3.98 2.58
CA ILE A 42 -3.85 -3.50 3.53
C ILE A 42 -2.43 -3.70 2.97
N LYS A 43 -2.17 -4.86 2.35
CA LYS A 43 -0.86 -5.15 1.75
C LYS A 43 -0.56 -4.21 0.58
N GLU A 44 -1.50 -4.04 -0.33
CA GLU A 44 -1.36 -3.15 -1.49
C GLU A 44 -1.12 -1.71 -1.07
N VAL A 45 -1.84 -1.21 -0.06
CA VAL A 45 -1.62 0.14 0.48
C VAL A 45 -0.22 0.28 1.09
N LYS A 46 0.26 -0.72 1.82
CA LYS A 46 1.63 -0.71 2.36
C LYS A 46 2.68 -0.70 1.26
N ASP A 47 2.48 -1.50 0.21
CA ASP A 47 3.40 -1.58 -0.92
C ASP A 47 3.46 -0.24 -1.68
N VAL A 48 2.31 0.40 -1.90
CA VAL A 48 2.23 1.75 -2.52
C VAL A 48 2.94 2.80 -1.66
N VAL A 49 2.68 2.82 -0.35
CA VAL A 49 3.34 3.77 0.57
C VAL A 49 4.85 3.55 0.58
N GLN A 50 5.31 2.30 0.54
CA GLN A 50 6.73 1.97 0.51
C GLN A 50 7.41 2.40 -0.80
N ALA A 51 6.75 2.15 -1.94
CA ALA A 51 7.22 2.59 -3.25
C ALA A 51 7.35 4.12 -3.29
N ALA A 52 6.33 4.84 -2.83
CA ALA A 52 6.34 6.28 -2.74
C ALA A 52 7.51 6.79 -1.86
N LYS A 53 7.70 6.22 -0.66
CA LYS A 53 8.83 6.59 0.23
C LYS A 53 10.19 6.35 -0.43
N SER A 54 10.36 5.25 -1.16
CA SER A 54 11.60 4.95 -1.88
C SER A 54 11.89 5.99 -2.96
N GLU A 55 10.87 6.41 -3.69
CA GLU A 55 10.97 7.44 -4.73
C GLU A 55 11.39 8.80 -4.15
N TYR A 56 10.76 9.22 -3.04
CA TYR A 56 11.17 10.45 -2.34
C TYR A 56 12.58 10.37 -1.77
N SER A 57 13.01 9.21 -1.26
CA SER A 57 14.38 9.03 -0.72
C SER A 57 15.46 9.18 -1.79
N LEU A 58 15.23 8.70 -3.01
CA LEU A 58 16.16 8.88 -4.12
C LEU A 58 16.21 10.34 -4.58
N LEU A 59 15.07 11.03 -4.62
CA LEU A 59 15.02 12.46 -4.97
C LEU A 59 15.71 13.36 -3.95
N VAL A 60 15.64 13.05 -2.65
CA VAL A 60 16.37 13.78 -1.60
C VAL A 60 17.88 13.61 -1.77
N LEU A 61 18.35 12.38 -2.00
CA LEU A 61 19.78 12.14 -2.26
C LEU A 61 20.24 12.84 -3.55
N GLN A 62 19.44 12.82 -4.62
CA GLN A 62 19.81 13.49 -5.87
C GLN A 62 19.89 15.02 -5.73
N ARG A 63 19.12 15.61 -4.81
CA ARG A 63 19.24 17.03 -4.44
C ARG A 63 20.55 17.32 -3.69
N ASP A 64 20.97 16.44 -2.78
CA ASP A 64 22.20 16.62 -2.02
C ASP A 64 23.45 16.44 -2.89
N VAL A 65 23.48 15.46 -3.81
CA VAL A 65 24.64 15.31 -4.73
C VAL A 65 24.73 16.48 -5.73
N GLY A 66 23.59 16.99 -6.21
CA GLY A 66 23.54 18.15 -7.11
C GLY A 66 24.02 19.45 -6.44
N PHE A 67 23.68 19.68 -5.18
CA PHE A 67 24.14 20.84 -4.41
C PHE A 67 25.64 20.75 -4.10
N MET A 68 26.14 19.55 -3.79
CA MET A 68 27.57 19.32 -3.55
C MET A 68 28.42 19.57 -4.81
N CYS A 69 27.95 19.20 -6.01
CA CYS A 69 28.65 19.52 -7.26
C CYS A 69 28.71 21.04 -7.54
N LEU A 70 27.66 21.82 -7.22
CA LEU A 70 27.68 23.28 -7.40
C LEU A 70 28.55 23.99 -6.36
N GLU A 71 28.57 23.54 -5.10
CA GLU A 71 29.45 24.13 -4.07
C GLU A 71 30.94 23.88 -4.36
N TRP A 72 31.30 22.69 -4.85
CA TRP A 72 32.69 22.38 -5.21
C TRP A 72 33.17 23.11 -6.47
N TRP A 73 32.31 23.41 -7.44
CA TRP A 73 32.68 24.23 -8.60
C TRP A 73 32.96 25.69 -8.21
N SER A 74 32.20 26.24 -7.25
CA SER A 74 32.42 27.59 -6.73
C SER A 74 33.68 27.68 -5.85
N VAL A 75 33.95 26.67 -5.01
CA VAL A 75 35.17 26.59 -4.18
C VAL A 75 36.43 26.32 -5.02
N GLY A 76 36.33 25.52 -6.07
CA GLY A 76 37.43 25.25 -7.01
C GLY A 76 37.82 26.46 -7.86
N SER A 77 36.89 27.40 -8.11
CA SER A 77 37.18 28.62 -8.87
C SER A 77 37.88 29.71 -8.04
N LEU A 78 37.91 29.62 -6.70
CA LEU A 78 38.54 30.60 -5.81
C LEU A 78 39.91 30.19 -5.24
N ARG A 79 40.33 28.93 -5.39
CA ARG A 79 41.65 28.44 -4.92
C ARG A 79 42.43 27.75 -6.05
N GLY A 80 43.22 28.54 -6.77
CA GLY A 80 44.32 28.08 -7.64
C GLY A 80 43.87 27.86 -9.09
N GLY A 81 44.24 28.71 -10.04
CA GLY A 81 45.64 29.07 -10.27
C GLY A 81 46.13 28.25 -11.46
N PHE A 82 45.99 28.85 -12.63
CA PHE A 82 46.87 28.75 -13.79
C PHE A 82 48.11 27.84 -13.57
N LEU A 83 48.03 26.58 -13.97
CA LEU A 83 49.21 25.75 -14.20
C LEU A 83 49.75 26.10 -15.59
N HIS A 84 50.72 27.01 -15.59
CA HIS A 84 51.60 27.28 -16.73
C HIS A 84 53.05 27.31 -16.25
N TYR A 85 53.59 26.13 -15.94
CA TYR A 85 54.92 25.62 -16.34
C TYR A 85 55.07 24.17 -15.87
#